data_AF-A0A117LT43-F1
#
_entry.id   AF-A0A117LT43-F1
#
_cell.length_a   1.000
_cell.length_b   1.000
_cell.length_c   1.000
_cell.angle_alpha   90.00
_cell.angle_beta   90.00
_cell.angle_gamma   90.00
#
_symmetry.space_group_name_H-M   'P 1'
#
loop_
_entity.id
_entity.type
_entity.pdbx_description
1 polymer ?
#
loop_
_entity_poly.entity_id
_entity_poly.type
_entity_poly.pdbx_seq_one_letter_code
_entity_poly.pdbx_strand_id
1 'polypeptide(L)' 'MEFIKDTNIKFIARRKNFYLISVIIILIGLISLLFQGFNFGIDFAGGTLIQLKFEQEEVT' A
#
# COMPACT_ATOMS: atom_id res chain seq x y z
N MET A 1 36.70 6.58 -17.37
CA MET A 1 35.51 7.45 -17.45
C MET A 1 34.89 7.45 -16.06
N GLU A 2 34.91 8.57 -15.35
CA GLU A 2 34.21 8.70 -14.06
C GLU A 2 32.71 8.80 -14.36
N PHE A 3 31.95 7.76 -14.01
CA PHE A 3 30.54 7.63 -14.37
C PHE A 3 29.59 8.32 -13.39
N ILE A 4 30.08 8.86 -12.27
CA ILE A 4 29.25 9.53 -11.26
C ILE A 4 29.74 10.96 -11.09
N LYS A 5 28.90 11.91 -11.52
CA LYS A 5 29.09 13.34 -11.31
C LYS A 5 28.78 13.68 -9.85
N ASP A 6 29.59 14.55 -9.25
CA ASP A 6 29.34 15.11 -7.91
C ASP A 6 27.95 15.76 -7.86
N THR A 7 27.03 15.09 -7.15
CA THR A 7 25.62 15.47 -7.09
C THR A 7 25.34 16.08 -5.72
N ASN A 8 25.23 17.41 -5.67
CA ASN A 8 24.93 18.15 -4.44
C ASN A 8 23.42 18.36 -4.25
N ILE A 9 22.68 17.31 -3.88
CA ILE A 9 21.25 17.41 -3.56
C ILE A 9 21.06 17.63 -2.06
N LYS A 10 20.40 18.72 -1.69
CA LYS A 10 20.13 19.08 -0.28
C LYS A 10 18.89 18.37 0.26
N PHE A 11 18.96 17.05 0.43
CA PHE A 11 17.85 16.23 0.97
C PHE A 11 17.39 16.69 2.35
N ILE A 12 18.33 16.95 3.27
CA ILE A 12 18.04 17.41 4.63
C ILE A 12 17.28 18.74 4.65
N ALA A 13 17.55 19.64 3.70
CA ALA A 13 16.91 20.94 3.64
C ALA A 13 15.42 20.82 3.28
N ARG A 14 15.04 19.81 2.49
CA ARG A 14 13.67 19.59 2.00
C ARG A 14 12.87 18.56 2.81
N ARG A 15 13.45 17.97 3.85
CA ARG A 15 12.83 16.91 4.68
C ARG A 15 11.40 17.23 5.14
N LYS A 16 11.14 18.48 5.51
CA LYS A 16 9.82 18.92 6.01
C LYS A 16 8.74 18.79 4.94
N ASN A 17 9.06 19.05 3.68
CA ASN A 17 8.11 18.94 2.58
C ASN A 17 7.75 17.46 2.35
N PHE A 18 8.72 16.56 2.43
CA PHE A 18 8.48 15.13 2.32
C PHE A 18 7.65 14.60 3.50
N TYR A 19 7.94 15.04 4.73
CA TYR A 19 7.12 14.69 5.88
C TYR A 19 5.67 15.16 5.74
N LEU A 20 5.45 16.37 5.23
CA LEU A 20 4.10 16.88 4.99
C LEU A 20 3.35 16.00 3.97
N ILE A 21 3.99 15.66 2.85
CA ILE A 21 3.41 14.78 1.84
C ILE A 21 3.09 13.40 2.43
N SER A 22 4.02 12.81 3.18
CA SER A 22 3.80 11.52 3.85
C SER A 22 2.63 11.57 4.82
N VAL A 23 2.53 12.61 5.64
CA VAL A 23 1.42 12.78 6.59
C VAL A 23 0.09 12.90 5.85
N ILE A 24 0.03 13.66 4.75
CA ILE A 24 -1.19 13.78 3.93
C ILE A 24 -1.61 12.41 3.38
N ILE A 25 -0.67 11.63 2.82
CA ILE A 25 -0.96 10.29 2.29
C ILE A 25 -1.48 9.36 3.40
N ILE A 26 -0.84 9.37 4.57
CA ILE A 26 -1.27 8.57 5.72
C ILE A 26 -2.69 8.98 6.15
N LEU A 27 -2.97 10.28 6.25
CA LEU A 27 -4.30 10.76 6.64
C LEU A 27 -5.37 10.35 5.64
N ILE A 28 -5.11 10.45 4.33
CA ILE A 28 -6.04 9.99 3.30
C ILE A 28 -6.29 8.49 3.45
N GLY A 29 -5.24 7.69 3.68
CA GLY A 29 -5.37 6.25 3.92
C GLY A 29 -6.20 5.93 5.17
N LEU A 30 -5.97 6.65 6.28
CA LEU A 30 -6.74 6.49 7.51
C LEU A 30 -8.22 6.87 7.31
N ILE A 31 -8.48 7.96 6.61
CA ILE A 31 -9.84 8.38 6.26
C ILE A 31 -10.52 7.28 5.43
N SER A 32 -9.85 6.77 4.41
CA SER A 32 -10.35 5.67 3.58
C SER A 32 -10.68 4.43 4.41
N LEU A 33 -9.82 4.04 5.35
CA LEU A 33 -10.05 2.90 6.25
C LEU A 33 -11.28 3.10 7.13
N LEU A 34 -11.53 4.32 7.63
CA LEU A 34 -12.70 4.61 8.45
C LEU A 34 -14.01 4.53 7.66
N PHE A 35 -14.03 4.99 6.40
CA PHE A 35 -15.23 5.00 5.56
C PHE A 35 -15.52 3.66 4.89
N GLN A 36 -14.48 2.97 4.39
CA GLN A 36 -14.64 1.70 3.69
C GLN A 36 -14.68 0.51 4.66
N GLY A 37 -14.16 0.67 5.88
CA GLY A 37 -14.01 -0.41 6.84
C GLY A 37 -12.85 -1.35 6.50
N PHE A 38 -12.67 -2.36 7.35
CA PHE A 38 -11.64 -3.39 7.16
C PHE A 38 -12.24 -4.64 6.51
N ASN A 39 -11.50 -5.24 5.57
CA ASN A 39 -11.80 -6.58 5.06
C ASN A 39 -11.26 -7.62 6.04
N PHE A 40 -12.01 -7.88 7.10
CA PHE A 40 -11.63 -8.87 8.10
C PHE A 40 -11.66 -10.28 7.51
N GLY A 41 -10.53 -10.99 7.60
CA GLY A 41 -10.46 -12.42 7.29
C GLY A 41 -11.15 -13.28 8.35
N ILE A 42 -11.21 -14.58 8.12
CA ILE A 42 -11.86 -15.55 9.04
C ILE A 42 -11.30 -15.50 10.46
N ASP A 43 -10.02 -15.16 10.62
CA ASP A 43 -9.34 -15.06 11.92
C ASP A 43 -9.89 -13.93 12.79
N PHE A 44 -10.53 -12.93 12.19
CA PHE A 44 -11.05 -11.75 12.87
C PHE A 44 -12.58 -11.66 12.82
N ALA A 45 -13.20 -12.06 11.70
CA ALA A 45 -14.65 -12.05 11.52
C ALA A 45 -15.33 -13.32 12.08
N GLY A 46 -14.58 -14.41 12.22
CA GLY A 46 -15.13 -15.73 12.50
C GLY A 46 -15.84 -16.34 11.28
N GLY A 47 -16.07 -17.66 11.32
CA GLY A 47 -16.75 -18.41 10.27
C GLY A 47 -15.87 -19.48 9.62
N THR A 48 -16.37 -20.06 8.54
CA THR A 48 -15.72 -21.17 7.83
C THR A 48 -15.27 -20.72 6.44
N LEU A 49 -13.97 -20.87 6.14
CA LEU A 49 -13.44 -20.68 4.79
C LEU A 49 -13.60 -21.98 3.99
N ILE A 50 -14.43 -21.96 2.94
CA ILE A 50 -14.55 -23.08 2.01
C ILE A 50 -13.74 -22.72 0.75
N GLN A 51 -12.67 -23.48 0.49
CA GLN A 51 -11.84 -23.30 -0.69
C GLN A 51 -12.27 -24.31 -1.77
N LEU A 52 -12.85 -23.80 -2.85
CA LEU A 52 -13.24 -24.60 -4.01
C LEU A 52 -12.18 -24.44 -5.11
N LYS A 53 -11.72 -25.57 -5.65
CA LYS A 53 -10.86 -25.58 -6.83
C LYS A 53 -11.67 -26.13 -7.99
N PHE A 54 -11.98 -25.27 -8.95
CA PHE A 54 -12.63 -25.68 -10.18
C PHE A 54 -11.57 -26.03 -11.20
N GLU A 55 -11.68 -27.20 -11.80
CA GLU A 55 -10.91 -27.56 -12.99
C GLU A 55 -11.56 -26.85 -14.17
N GLN A 56 -10.76 -26.08 -14.91
CA GLN A 56 -11.25 -25.34 -16.06
C GLN A 56 -11.37 -26.32 -17.23
N GLU A 57 -12.58 -26.82 -17.48
CA GLU A 57 -12.87 -27.46 -18.76
C GLU A 57 -12.88 -26.37 -19.84
N GLU A 58 -11.87 -26.39 -20.71
CA GLU A 58 -11.85 -25.56 -21.91
C GLU A 58 -12.97 -26.04 -22.84
N VAL A 59 -14.14 -25.39 -22.74
CA VAL A 59 -15.20 -25.55 -23.72
C VAL A 59 -14.75 -24.82 -25.00
N THR A 60 -14.41 -25.62 -26.00
CA THR A 60 -14.08 -25.21 -27.36
C THR A 60 -15.26 -24.52 -28.04
#